data_AF-A0A1B6L6G2-F1
#
_entry.id   AF-A0A1B6L6G2-F1
#
_cell.length_a   1.000
_cell.length_b   1.000
_cell.length_c   1.000
_cell.angle_alpha   90.00
_cell.angle_beta   90.00
_cell.angle_gamma   90.00
#
_symmetry.space_group_name_H-M   'P 1'
#
loop_
_entity.id
_entity.type
_entity.pdbx_description
1 polymer ?
#
loop_
_entity_poly.entity_id
_entity_poly.type
_entity_poly.pdbx_seq_one_letter_code
_entity_poly.pdbx_strand_id
1 'polypeptide(L)'
;TDQTKPTFVEPIDFESYILKNKTLIQNDPQRELLLYPPDDVSHVVLPRKFRTVHPNIPHSAEAKECCLFVRECLKSYTSNWTLIHYKYSAYSGSYLELPKILKSDELKDEVYEVDTDADQLDEEMSPKHDGVTKQGYLMKGPEVGNDRMFVNIGSKSFKRRYCYLR
;
A
#
# COMPACT_ATOMS: atom_id res chain seq x y z
N THR A 1 -40.71 9.17 -14.82
CA THR A 1 -39.35 8.78 -14.41
C THR A 1 -38.40 9.60 -15.24
N ASP A 2 -38.02 10.79 -14.77
CA ASP A 2 -37.15 11.68 -15.54
C ASP A 2 -35.72 11.14 -15.52
N GLN A 3 -35.26 10.67 -16.68
CA GLN A 3 -33.86 10.38 -16.91
C GLN A 3 -33.14 11.72 -17.08
N THR A 4 -32.57 12.24 -16.00
CA THR A 4 -31.64 13.37 -16.06
C THR A 4 -30.39 12.92 -16.80
N LYS A 5 -30.28 13.38 -18.05
CA LYS A 5 -29.09 13.20 -18.89
C LYS A 5 -27.88 13.73 -18.11
N PRO A 6 -26.81 12.93 -17.92
CA PRO A 6 -25.66 13.37 -17.14
C PRO A 6 -25.08 14.63 -17.78
N THR A 7 -24.96 15.70 -16.99
CA THR A 7 -24.38 16.97 -17.43
C THR A 7 -22.94 16.71 -17.81
N PHE A 8 -22.59 17.04 -19.06
CA PHE A 8 -21.23 16.99 -19.55
C PHE A 8 -20.44 18.11 -18.85
N VAL A 9 -19.68 17.75 -17.82
CA VAL A 9 -18.82 18.69 -17.09
C VAL A 9 -17.47 18.71 -17.79
N GLU A 10 -17.04 19.89 -18.24
CA GLU A 10 -15.71 20.06 -18.79
C GLU A 10 -14.64 19.78 -17.72
N PRO A 11 -13.54 19.12 -18.09
CA PRO A 11 -12.47 18.87 -17.15
C PRO A 11 -11.93 20.19 -16.60
N ILE A 12 -11.64 20.20 -15.29
CA ILE A 12 -11.08 21.36 -14.61
C ILE A 12 -9.70 21.71 -15.20
N ASP A 13 -9.49 22.99 -15.50
CA ASP A 13 -8.17 23.50 -15.81
C ASP A 13 -7.38 23.67 -14.50
N PHE A 14 -6.54 22.68 -14.21
CA PHE A 14 -5.74 22.63 -13.00
C PHE A 14 -4.78 23.81 -12.88
N GLU A 15 -4.18 24.28 -13.98
CA GLU A 15 -3.23 25.38 -13.94
C GLU A 15 -3.93 26.68 -13.49
N SER A 16 -5.05 27.00 -14.16
CA SER A 16 -5.88 28.15 -13.79
C SER A 16 -6.44 28.05 -12.38
N TYR A 17 -6.87 26.86 -11.95
CA TYR A 17 -7.41 26.64 -10.62
C TYR A 17 -6.35 26.86 -9.53
N ILE A 18 -5.15 26.29 -9.70
CA ILE A 18 -4.04 26.43 -8.75
C ILE A 18 -3.62 27.91 -8.65
N LEU A 19 -3.54 28.62 -9.77
CA LEU A 19 -3.21 30.04 -9.79
C LEU A 19 -4.23 30.89 -9.02
N LYS A 20 -5.53 30.66 -9.23
CA LYS A 20 -6.62 31.38 -8.56
C LYS A 20 -6.68 31.10 -7.06
N ASN A 21 -6.40 29.86 -6.64
CA ASN A 21 -6.55 29.40 -5.25
C ASN A 21 -5.21 29.32 -4.50
N LYS A 22 -4.14 29.93 -5.01
CA LYS A 22 -2.78 29.81 -4.47
C LYS A 22 -2.69 30.12 -2.96
N THR A 23 -3.37 31.16 -2.49
CA THR A 23 -3.36 31.56 -1.07
C THR A 23 -4.08 30.55 -0.18
N LEU A 24 -5.19 29.98 -0.65
CA LEU A 24 -5.93 28.95 0.08
C LEU A 24 -5.07 27.69 0.21
N ILE A 25 -4.47 27.24 -0.89
CA ILE A 25 -3.58 26.06 -0.91
C ILE A 25 -2.36 26.28 -0.03
N GLN A 26 -1.79 27.50 -0.02
CA GLN A 26 -0.62 27.82 0.82
C GLN A 26 -0.91 27.81 2.32
N ASN A 27 -2.13 28.17 2.72
CA ASN A 27 -2.56 28.23 4.12
C ASN A 27 -3.27 26.96 4.60
N ASP A 28 -3.37 25.93 3.76
CA ASP A 28 -3.99 24.67 4.12
C ASP A 28 -3.16 23.93 5.20
N PRO A 29 -3.74 23.57 6.37
CA PRO A 29 -3.02 22.84 7.42
C PRO A 29 -2.45 21.48 6.97
N GLN A 30 -3.03 20.87 5.94
CA GLN A 30 -2.65 19.57 5.39
C GLN A 30 -1.91 19.70 4.05
N ARG A 31 -1.46 20.90 3.67
CA ARG A 31 -0.74 21.17 2.42
C ARG A 31 0.40 20.19 2.15
N GLU A 32 1.13 19.79 3.18
CA GLU A 32 2.26 18.86 3.05
C GLU A 32 1.86 17.48 2.54
N LEU A 33 0.59 17.06 2.69
CA LEU A 33 0.07 15.81 2.10
C LEU A 33 -0.15 15.93 0.59
N LEU A 34 -0.26 17.15 0.06
CA LEU A 34 -0.51 17.44 -1.35
C LEU A 34 0.80 17.73 -2.12
N LEU A 35 1.87 18.06 -1.41
CA LEU A 35 3.16 18.38 -2.01
C LEU A 35 4.04 17.15 -2.13
N TYR A 36 4.77 17.06 -3.24
CA TYR A 36 5.86 16.11 -3.35
C TYR A 36 7.01 16.54 -2.42
N PRO A 37 7.68 15.59 -1.74
CA PRO A 37 8.88 15.89 -1.00
C PRO A 37 9.92 16.58 -1.89
N PRO A 38 10.65 17.59 -1.37
CA PRO A 38 11.63 18.33 -2.16
C PRO A 38 12.79 17.45 -2.65
N ASP A 39 13.00 16.30 -2.02
CA ASP A 39 14.02 15.30 -2.35
C ASP A 39 13.47 14.08 -3.10
N ASP A 40 12.21 14.07 -3.52
CA ASP A 40 11.60 12.93 -4.21
C ASP A 40 12.23 12.72 -5.59
N VAL A 41 12.58 13.81 -6.29
CA VAL A 41 13.04 13.74 -7.68
C VAL A 41 14.53 14.04 -7.77
N SER A 42 15.26 13.16 -8.45
CA SER A 42 16.69 13.31 -8.73
C SER A 42 17.00 13.07 -10.20
N HIS A 43 17.95 13.84 -10.74
CA HIS A 43 18.40 13.70 -12.12
C HIS A 43 19.60 12.76 -12.20
N VAL A 44 19.51 11.74 -13.06
CA VAL A 44 20.56 10.73 -13.25
C VAL A 44 20.93 10.67 -14.72
N VAL A 45 22.24 10.69 -15.01
CA VAL A 45 22.77 10.51 -16.37
C VAL A 45 23.38 9.11 -16.48
N LEU A 46 22.79 8.26 -17.33
CA LEU A 46 23.33 6.93 -17.60
C LEU A 46 24.07 6.91 -18.94
N PRO A 47 25.33 6.39 -18.97
CA PRO A 47 26.07 6.21 -20.20
C PRO A 47 25.27 5.40 -21.24
N ARG A 48 25.15 5.94 -22.45
CA ARG A 48 24.50 5.21 -23.54
C ARG A 48 25.39 4.03 -23.95
N LYS A 49 24.82 2.82 -23.94
CA LYS A 49 25.51 1.61 -24.43
C LYS A 49 25.38 1.53 -25.94
N PHE A 50 26.50 1.35 -26.63
CA PHE A 50 26.55 1.15 -28.06
C PHE A 50 26.90 -0.30 -28.39
N ARG A 51 26.30 -0.84 -29.45
CA ARG A 51 26.58 -2.20 -29.92
C ARG A 51 27.94 -2.29 -30.64
N THR A 52 28.41 -1.17 -31.19
CA THR A 52 29.67 -1.07 -31.92
C THR A 52 30.78 -0.55 -31.01
N VAL A 53 32.02 -1.01 -31.25
CA VAL A 53 33.22 -0.54 -30.54
C VAL A 53 33.53 0.91 -30.91
N HIS A 54 33.24 1.30 -32.15
CA HIS A 54 33.46 2.64 -32.67
C HIS A 54 32.13 3.34 -33.01
N PRO A 55 32.02 4.67 -32.82
CA PRO A 55 30.83 5.43 -33.18
C PRO A 55 30.60 5.45 -34.71
N ASN A 56 29.37 5.19 -35.16
CA ASN A 56 28.98 5.27 -36.58
C ASN A 56 28.54 6.70 -36.98
N ILE A 57 29.07 7.72 -36.32
CA ILE A 57 28.73 9.12 -36.60
C ILE A 57 29.80 9.75 -37.50
N PRO A 58 29.40 10.65 -38.42
CA PRO A 58 30.35 11.38 -39.24
C PRO A 58 31.30 12.20 -38.37
N HIS A 59 32.51 12.47 -38.87
CA HIS A 59 33.50 13.24 -38.14
C HIS A 59 32.96 14.64 -37.79
N SER A 60 33.43 15.22 -36.69
CA SER A 60 32.91 16.49 -36.16
C SER A 60 32.94 17.64 -37.17
N ALA A 61 33.83 17.61 -38.18
CA ALA A 61 33.87 18.57 -39.27
C ALA A 61 32.66 18.44 -40.21
N GLU A 62 32.39 17.24 -40.71
CA GLU A 62 31.25 16.92 -41.60
C GLU A 62 29.90 17.13 -40.88
N ALA A 63 29.84 16.80 -39.59
CA ALA A 63 28.65 17.03 -38.77
C ALA A 63 28.32 18.52 -38.56
N LYS A 64 29.31 19.42 -38.69
CA LYS A 64 29.10 20.88 -38.59
C LYS A 64 28.60 21.50 -39.89
N GLU A 65 28.92 20.87 -41.02
CA GLU A 65 28.43 21.27 -42.36
C GLU A 65 26.99 20.79 -42.62
N CYS A 66 26.51 19.82 -41.84
CA CYS A 66 25.12 19.38 -41.87
C CYS A 66 24.14 20.47 -41.39
N CYS A 67 22.87 20.37 -41.83
CA CYS A 67 21.83 21.29 -41.38
C CYS A 67 21.58 21.20 -39.86
N LEU A 68 21.00 22.26 -39.29
CA LEU A 68 20.74 22.35 -37.84
C LEU A 68 19.97 21.15 -37.29
N PHE A 69 18.99 20.67 -38.07
CA PHE A 69 18.18 19.49 -37.70
C PHE A 69 19.03 18.23 -37.57
N VAL A 70 19.84 17.91 -38.59
CA VAL A 70 20.72 16.73 -38.58
C VAL A 70 21.72 16.80 -37.42
N ARG A 71 22.24 17.99 -37.12
CA ARG A 71 23.14 18.21 -36.00
C ARG A 71 22.48 17.93 -34.64
N GLU A 72 21.25 18.37 -34.43
CA GLU A 72 20.51 18.10 -33.18
C GLU A 72 20.09 16.63 -33.07
N CYS A 73 19.73 15.99 -34.19
CA CYS A 73 19.51 14.54 -34.23
C CYS A 73 20.77 13.78 -33.82
N LEU A 74 21.92 14.07 -34.42
CA LEU A 74 23.20 13.43 -34.09
C LEU A 74 23.53 13.58 -32.60
N LYS A 75 23.37 14.78 -32.06
CA LYS A 75 23.54 15.04 -30.62
C LYS A 75 22.59 14.19 -29.78
N SER A 76 21.31 14.13 -30.14
CA SER A 76 20.30 13.36 -29.39
C SER A 76 20.55 11.84 -29.44
N TYR A 77 20.99 11.32 -30.59
CA TYR A 77 21.28 9.88 -30.75
C TYR A 77 22.59 9.43 -30.08
N THR A 78 23.52 10.36 -29.84
CA THR A 78 24.82 10.08 -29.22
C THR A 78 24.89 10.43 -27.75
N SER A 79 23.97 11.26 -27.27
CA SER A 79 23.93 11.66 -25.86
C SER A 79 23.58 10.50 -24.93
N ASN A 80 24.09 10.60 -23.70
CA ASN A 80 23.71 9.73 -22.61
C ASN A 80 22.20 9.80 -22.32
N TRP A 81 21.70 8.78 -21.64
CA TRP A 81 20.31 8.79 -21.18
C TRP A 81 20.17 9.74 -20.00
N THR A 82 19.31 10.73 -20.13
CA THR A 82 18.87 11.56 -19.03
C THR A 82 17.63 10.92 -18.42
N LEU A 83 17.74 10.46 -17.18
CA LEU A 83 16.67 9.78 -16.45
C LEU A 83 16.28 10.60 -15.22
N ILE A 84 15.00 10.50 -14.88
CA ILE A 84 14.45 11.02 -13.64
C ILE A 84 14.29 9.84 -12.68
N HIS A 85 14.93 9.93 -11.51
CA HIS A 85 14.87 8.93 -10.46
C HIS A 85 14.02 9.45 -9.31
N TYR A 86 13.00 8.66 -8.96
CA TYR A 86 12.07 8.95 -7.87
C TYR A 86 12.49 8.17 -6.62
N LYS A 87 12.91 8.89 -5.58
CA LYS A 87 13.41 8.31 -4.33
C LYS A 87 12.39 7.35 -3.70
N TYR A 88 11.10 7.70 -3.77
CA TYR A 88 10.02 6.91 -3.19
C TYR A 88 9.25 6.07 -4.22
N SER A 89 9.85 5.73 -5.37
CA SER A 89 9.19 4.94 -6.43
C SER A 89 8.71 3.56 -5.94
N ALA A 90 9.33 2.99 -4.91
CA ALA A 90 8.89 1.73 -4.33
C ALA A 90 7.51 1.81 -3.66
N TYR A 91 7.02 3.01 -3.35
CA TYR A 91 5.73 3.26 -2.71
C TYR A 91 4.61 3.63 -3.71
N SER A 92 4.90 3.72 -5.01
CA SER A 92 3.92 4.12 -6.02
C SER A 92 3.02 2.99 -6.52
N GLY A 93 3.27 1.75 -6.08
CA GLY A 93 2.58 0.54 -6.52
C GLY A 93 1.37 0.15 -5.66
N SER A 94 0.92 -1.09 -5.81
CA SER A 94 -0.13 -1.65 -4.96
C SER A 94 0.35 -1.76 -3.51
N TYR A 95 -0.57 -1.70 -2.53
CA TYR A 95 -0.25 -1.95 -1.11
C TYR A 95 0.52 -3.26 -0.90
N LEU A 96 0.26 -4.27 -1.73
CA LEU A 96 0.94 -5.57 -1.68
C LEU A 96 2.42 -5.53 -2.08
N GLU A 97 2.82 -4.51 -2.85
CA GLU A 97 4.19 -4.32 -3.38
C GLU A 97 5.02 -3.38 -2.52
N LEU A 98 4.42 -2.80 -1.47
CA LEU A 98 5.13 -1.88 -0.58
C LEU A 98 6.35 -2.57 0.04
N PRO A 99 7.48 -1.85 0.19
CA PRO A 99 8.64 -2.35 0.91
C PRO A 99 8.21 -2.86 2.28
N LYS A 100 8.45 -4.16 2.54
CA LYS A 100 8.22 -4.74 3.86
C LYS A 100 9.17 -4.06 4.83
N ILE A 101 8.62 -3.24 5.71
CA ILE A 101 9.36 -2.72 6.85
C ILE A 101 9.76 -3.96 7.66
N LEU A 102 11.06 -4.26 7.69
CA LEU A 102 11.59 -5.27 8.61
C LEU A 102 11.12 -4.83 9.99
N LYS A 103 10.26 -5.61 10.63
CA LYS A 103 9.77 -5.32 11.98
C LYS A 103 11.00 -5.15 12.86
N SER A 104 11.33 -3.91 13.22
CA SER A 104 12.34 -3.61 14.21
C SER A 104 11.75 -4.01 15.56
N ASP A 105 12.39 -5.00 16.17
CA ASP A 105 12.05 -5.67 17.42
C ASP A 105 10.66 -6.29 17.50
N GLU A 106 10.65 -7.59 17.77
CA GLU A 106 9.57 -8.23 18.49
C GLU A 106 9.40 -7.46 19.80
N LEU A 107 8.47 -6.50 19.81
CA LEU A 107 7.99 -5.90 21.05
C LEU A 107 7.61 -7.07 21.97
N LYS A 108 8.31 -7.17 23.10
CA LYS A 108 8.03 -8.24 24.07
C LYS A 108 6.57 -8.13 24.47
N ASP A 109 5.88 -9.27 24.48
CA ASP A 109 4.54 -9.35 25.05
C ASP A 109 4.59 -8.79 26.48
N GLU A 110 3.88 -7.69 26.72
CA GLU A 110 3.76 -7.10 28.04
C GLU A 110 2.85 -8.02 28.87
N VAL A 111 3.44 -8.66 29.87
CA VAL A 111 2.70 -9.44 30.87
C VAL A 111 2.28 -8.49 31.99
N TYR A 112 0.97 -8.34 32.15
CA TYR A 112 0.39 -7.57 33.24
C TYR A 112 -0.03 -8.53 34.36
N GLU A 113 0.35 -8.20 35.60
CA GLU A 113 -0.24 -8.86 36.77
C GLU A 113 -1.65 -8.30 36.96
N VAL A 114 -2.65 -9.19 36.95
CA VAL A 114 -4.03 -8.83 37.27
C VAL A 114 -4.19 -9.05 38.77
N ASP A 115 -4.34 -7.96 39.52
CA ASP A 115 -4.76 -8.00 40.92
C ASP A 115 -6.20 -8.47 40.98
N THR A 116 -6.39 -9.79 40.88
CA THR A 116 -7.68 -10.43 41.13
C THR A 116 -7.80 -10.56 42.64
N ASP A 117 -8.76 -9.83 43.21
CA ASP A 117 -9.07 -9.93 44.64
C ASP A 117 -9.24 -11.41 45.05
N ALA A 118 -8.61 -11.80 46.15
CA ALA A 118 -8.48 -13.19 46.63
C ALA A 118 -9.83 -13.90 46.90
N ASP A 119 -10.95 -13.18 46.83
CA ASP A 119 -12.29 -13.71 47.02
C ASP A 119 -12.82 -14.55 45.84
N GLN A 120 -12.12 -14.59 44.69
CA GLN A 120 -12.45 -15.51 43.58
C GLN A 120 -11.66 -16.83 43.58
N LEU A 121 -10.59 -16.94 44.37
CA LEU A 121 -9.72 -18.14 44.37
C LEU A 121 -10.30 -19.35 45.12
N ASP A 122 -11.37 -19.16 45.90
CA ASP A 122 -11.99 -20.26 46.63
C ASP A 122 -12.97 -21.09 45.76
N GLU A 123 -13.29 -20.65 44.54
CA GLU A 123 -14.13 -21.43 43.61
C GLU A 123 -13.32 -22.23 42.55
N GLU A 124 -12.09 -21.81 42.22
CA GLU A 124 -11.25 -22.48 41.22
C GLU A 124 -10.32 -23.57 41.78
N MET A 125 -10.08 -23.61 43.09
CA MET A 125 -9.20 -24.60 43.73
C MET A 125 -9.95 -25.81 44.30
N SER A 126 -11.06 -26.20 43.68
CA SER A 126 -11.61 -27.55 43.88
C SER A 126 -11.12 -28.46 42.73
N PRO A 127 -10.29 -29.49 42.98
CA PRO A 127 -9.90 -30.44 41.95
C PRO A 127 -11.10 -31.36 41.71
N LYS A 128 -12.08 -30.89 40.94
CA LYS A 128 -13.15 -31.76 40.45
C LYS A 128 -12.57 -32.62 39.34
N HIS A 129 -12.03 -33.76 39.76
CA HIS A 129 -11.93 -34.97 38.95
C HIS A 129 -13.32 -35.33 38.43
N ASP A 130 -13.76 -34.65 37.36
CA ASP A 130 -15.15 -34.70 36.89
C ASP A 130 -15.28 -35.30 35.49
N GLY A 131 -14.33 -36.16 35.12
CA GLY A 131 -14.31 -36.88 33.85
C GLY A 131 -14.21 -35.98 32.62
N VAL A 132 -13.84 -34.70 32.78
CA VAL A 132 -13.75 -33.72 31.68
C VAL A 132 -12.40 -33.86 30.97
N THR A 133 -12.41 -34.46 29.78
CA THR A 133 -11.23 -34.65 28.92
C THR A 133 -10.73 -33.33 28.32
N LYS A 134 -11.62 -32.37 28.04
CA LYS A 134 -11.24 -31.07 27.44
C LYS A 134 -12.25 -29.97 27.76
N GLN A 135 -11.77 -28.75 28.00
CA GLN A 135 -12.60 -27.56 28.19
C GLN A 135 -12.09 -26.37 27.39
N GLY A 136 -12.99 -25.46 27.04
CA GLY A 136 -12.63 -24.20 26.37
C GLY A 136 -13.80 -23.53 25.66
N TYR A 137 -13.54 -22.36 25.07
CA TYR A 137 -14.54 -21.61 24.30
C TYR A 137 -14.69 -22.17 22.88
N LEU A 138 -15.94 -22.39 22.46
CA LEU A 138 -16.30 -22.82 21.11
C LEU A 138 -17.40 -21.93 20.51
N MET A 139 -17.38 -21.76 19.19
CA MET A 139 -18.47 -21.12 18.45
C MET A 139 -19.57 -22.16 18.18
N LYS A 140 -20.64 -22.13 18.97
CA LYS A 140 -21.76 -23.07 18.87
C LYS A 140 -22.84 -22.51 17.93
N GLY A 141 -23.14 -23.23 16.85
CA GLY A 141 -24.27 -22.95 15.97
C GLY A 141 -25.61 -23.44 16.56
N PRO A 142 -26.76 -23.01 16.01
CA PRO A 142 -28.07 -23.51 16.42
C PRO A 142 -28.19 -25.03 16.18
N GLU A 143 -28.81 -25.75 17.13
CA GLU A 143 -29.03 -27.20 17.07
C GLU A 143 -29.92 -27.52 15.87
N VAL A 144 -29.39 -28.27 14.90
CA VAL A 144 -30.17 -28.77 13.75
C VAL A 144 -30.39 -30.25 13.99
N GLY A 145 -31.61 -30.63 14.36
CA GLY A 145 -32.01 -32.03 14.27
C GLY A 145 -32.01 -32.46 12.81
N ASN A 146 -31.24 -33.51 12.50
CA ASN A 146 -31.27 -34.38 11.31
C ASN A 146 -30.14 -34.24 10.25
N ASP A 147 -29.73 -35.41 9.75
CA ASP A 147 -28.49 -35.83 9.06
C ASP A 147 -28.23 -35.26 7.64
N ARG A 148 -28.66 -34.04 7.35
CA ARG A 148 -28.30 -33.36 6.08
C ARG A 148 -27.39 -32.18 6.35
N MET A 149 -26.18 -32.52 6.80
CA MET A 149 -25.12 -31.55 7.05
C MET A 149 -24.74 -30.83 5.74
N PHE A 150 -24.53 -29.51 5.86
CA PHE A 150 -23.82 -28.63 4.91
C PHE A 150 -24.57 -27.81 3.87
N VAL A 151 -25.90 -27.86 3.72
CA VAL A 151 -26.54 -27.09 2.62
C VAL A 151 -26.70 -25.57 2.91
N ASN A 152 -26.67 -25.10 4.16
CA ASN A 152 -26.80 -23.65 4.44
C ASN A 152 -26.08 -23.24 5.73
N ILE A 153 -24.76 -23.02 5.65
CA ILE A 153 -23.94 -22.53 6.77
C ILE A 153 -23.75 -21.00 6.76
N GLY A 154 -23.92 -20.36 5.60
CA GLY A 154 -23.62 -18.93 5.40
C GLY A 154 -24.57 -17.94 6.08
N SER A 155 -25.69 -18.40 6.62
CA SER A 155 -26.76 -17.55 7.20
C SER A 155 -27.15 -17.95 8.63
N LYS A 156 -26.31 -18.74 9.32
CA LYS A 156 -26.53 -19.14 10.72
C LYS A 156 -25.60 -18.36 11.65
N SER A 157 -26.16 -17.76 12.69
CA SER A 157 -25.38 -17.03 13.71
C SER A 157 -24.77 -18.01 14.71
N PHE A 158 -23.45 -17.95 14.88
CA PHE A 158 -22.72 -18.73 15.88
C PHE A 158 -22.52 -17.90 17.15
N LYS A 159 -22.75 -18.51 18.32
CA LYS A 159 -22.53 -17.86 19.62
C LYS A 159 -21.35 -18.49 20.34
N ARG A 160 -20.44 -17.66 20.87
CA ARG A 160 -19.32 -18.11 21.70
C ARG A 160 -19.88 -18.66 23.02
N ARG A 161 -19.54 -19.90 23.36
CA ARG A 161 -19.92 -20.54 24.63
C ARG A 161 -18.73 -21.31 25.19
N TYR A 162 -18.62 -21.33 26.52
CA TYR A 162 -17.67 -22.19 27.20
C TYR A 162 -18.25 -23.61 27.26
N CYS A 163 -17.46 -24.60 26.86
CA CYS A 163 -17.89 -25.99 26.71
C CYS A 163 -16.99 -26.94 27.51
N TYR A 164 -17.61 -27.99 28.06
CA TYR A 164 -16.94 -29.07 28.76
C TYR A 164 -17.19 -30.37 27.99
N LEU A 165 -16.14 -31.06 27.59
CA LEU A 165 -16.18 -32.40 27.02
C LEU A 165 -15.83 -33.38 28.13
N ARG A 166 -16.81 -34.17 28.56
CA ARG A 166 -16.58 -35.34 29.41
C ARG A 166 -16.23 -36.53 28.53
#